data_AF-A0A4R3RQY9-F1
#
_entry.id   AF-A0A4R3RQY9-F1
#
_cell.length_a   1.000
_cell.length_b   1.000
_cell.length_c   1.000
_cell.angle_alpha   90.00
_cell.angle_beta   90.00
_cell.angle_gamma   90.00
#
_symmetry.space_group_name_H-M   'P 1'
#
loop_
_entity.id
_entity.type
_entity.pdbx_description
1 polymer ?
#
loop_
_entity_poly.entity_id
_entity_poly.type
_entity_poly.pdbx_seq_one_letter_code
_entity_poly.pdbx_strand_id
1 'polypeptide(L)'
;MASRRDNPLARWRLNYELPFHVILWWSTDRETEWKFPTIKERGEVLSSSLQIDRRCQQYRASFDGDTYLVFCFPTREAASEFRRRWNGQFIDTDEVSKGGYWEPREGNVCNLYRMLSNQEAIRSITRAMIDSTGNLQPIEEIWPDRLAPIVRNTPAGRELANVRWGLPSSSQALFQAATKRADSLRKKGREVDFQEILKMEPDGGTTNVRNVESRHWKRWQGVEFRCVVPFTAFAEPDPASKPEGGRTPNAWFAANPDCPLMFFAGFWVPQWQSVRKIKEGLVTTDLYGFLTTEPNAIVAPIHEKAMPVVLSNDDEIETWLTAPWDKARALQRPLPNDKLVQLPVELAVA
;
A
#
# COMPACT_ATOMS: atom_id res chain seq x y z
N MET A 1 -10.93 3.94 39.30
CA MET A 1 -10.50 3.51 37.96
C MET A 1 -11.24 4.37 36.96
N ALA A 2 -10.53 5.21 36.18
CA ALA A 2 -11.17 6.07 35.19
C ALA A 2 -12.02 5.22 34.23
N SER A 3 -13.22 5.70 33.90
CA SER A 3 -14.16 4.98 33.07
C SER A 3 -13.51 4.71 31.69
N ARG A 4 -13.69 3.50 31.13
CA ARG A 4 -13.24 3.15 29.77
C ARG A 4 -13.83 4.06 28.67
N ARG A 5 -14.71 5.01 29.01
CA ARG A 5 -15.26 6.03 28.10
C ARG A 5 -14.41 7.30 28.04
N ASP A 6 -13.48 7.51 28.99
CA ASP A 6 -12.56 8.65 29.02
C ASP A 6 -11.14 8.26 28.58
N ASN A 7 -11.02 7.45 27.53
CA ASN A 7 -9.71 7.15 26.95
C ASN A 7 -9.21 8.39 26.18
N PRO A 8 -8.11 9.06 26.60
CA PRO A 8 -7.54 10.20 25.88
C PRO A 8 -7.10 9.84 24.44
N LEU A 9 -7.04 8.54 24.10
CA LEU A 9 -6.84 7.99 22.76
C LEU A 9 -8.19 7.77 22.02
N ALA A 10 -9.10 8.74 22.04
CA ALA A 10 -10.21 8.71 21.09
C ALA A 10 -9.59 8.75 19.69
N ARG A 11 -9.50 7.61 19.00
CA ARG A 11 -8.80 7.40 17.73
C ARG A 11 -9.16 8.44 16.65
N TRP A 12 -10.37 9.00 16.74
CA TRP A 12 -10.80 10.14 15.93
C TRP A 12 -10.00 11.41 16.21
N ARG A 13 -9.77 11.76 17.49
CA ARG A 13 -8.97 12.91 17.92
C ARG A 13 -7.48 12.73 17.58
N LEU A 14 -6.95 11.52 17.77
CA LEU A 14 -5.59 11.18 17.32
C LEU A 14 -5.44 11.37 15.81
N ASN A 15 -6.38 10.86 15.01
CA ASN A 15 -6.33 11.04 13.56
C ASN A 15 -6.52 12.49 13.10
N TYR A 16 -7.24 13.30 13.87
CA TYR A 16 -7.48 14.69 13.55
C TYR A 16 -6.29 15.58 13.93
N GLU A 17 -5.73 15.39 15.12
CA GLU A 17 -4.67 16.23 15.67
C GLU A 17 -3.25 15.71 15.34
N LEU A 18 -3.10 14.39 15.14
CA LEU A 18 -1.82 13.68 14.96
C LEU A 18 -1.91 12.62 13.83
N PRO A 19 -2.21 12.99 12.58
CA PRO A 19 -2.56 12.04 11.52
C PRO A 19 -1.43 11.11 11.06
N PHE A 20 -0.16 11.40 11.39
CA PHE A 20 0.98 10.67 10.86
C PHE A 20 1.55 9.70 11.90
N HIS A 21 1.43 8.39 11.64
CA HIS A 21 1.74 7.36 12.62
C HIS A 21 2.95 6.53 12.19
N VAL A 22 3.91 6.37 13.09
CA VAL A 22 5.10 5.54 12.91
C VAL A 22 5.09 4.42 13.95
N ILE A 23 5.09 3.17 13.50
CA ILE A 23 5.20 1.99 14.37
C ILE A 23 6.64 1.48 14.41
N LEU A 24 7.09 1.07 15.60
CA LEU A 24 8.37 0.44 15.87
C LEU A 24 8.14 -0.88 16.59
N TRP A 25 8.80 -1.96 16.13
CA TRP A 25 8.92 -3.16 16.98
C TRP A 25 9.67 -2.78 18.26
N TRP A 26 9.25 -3.35 19.38
CA TRP A 26 9.75 -2.97 20.70
C TRP A 26 10.35 -4.17 21.44
N SER A 27 9.60 -5.25 21.58
CA SER A 27 10.04 -6.48 22.25
C SER A 27 9.13 -7.66 21.90
N THR A 28 9.54 -8.87 22.22
CA THR A 28 8.65 -10.05 22.22
C THR A 28 7.78 -10.07 23.49
N ASP A 29 6.84 -11.02 23.58
CA ASP A 29 6.03 -11.31 24.79
C ASP A 29 6.89 -11.76 25.98
N ARG A 30 8.03 -12.38 25.67
CA ARG A 30 9.13 -12.63 26.60
C ARG A 30 9.88 -11.32 26.74
N GLU A 31 9.54 -10.53 27.75
CA GLU A 31 10.13 -9.21 28.07
C GLU A 31 11.68 -9.17 28.23
N THR A 32 12.40 -10.20 27.80
CA THR A 32 13.85 -10.34 27.77
C THR A 32 14.48 -10.01 26.40
N GLU A 33 13.71 -10.02 25.31
CA GLU A 33 14.21 -9.74 23.95
C GLU A 33 13.70 -8.39 23.42
N TRP A 34 14.54 -7.36 23.46
CA TRP A 34 14.19 -5.98 23.10
C TRP A 34 14.91 -5.52 21.82
N LYS A 35 14.23 -4.71 20.99
CA LYS A 35 14.86 -4.01 19.84
C LYS A 35 16.03 -3.14 20.27
N PHE A 36 15.89 -2.52 21.43
CA PHE A 36 16.84 -1.59 22.01
C PHE A 36 17.29 -2.18 23.36
N PRO A 37 18.43 -2.89 23.39
CA PRO A 37 18.81 -3.72 24.53
C PRO A 37 19.08 -2.88 25.78
N THR A 38 19.62 -1.67 25.64
CA THR A 38 19.94 -0.82 26.79
C THR A 38 18.78 0.08 27.22
N ILE A 39 18.75 0.44 28.50
CA ILE A 39 17.80 1.43 29.05
C ILE A 39 18.04 2.80 28.41
N LYS A 40 19.30 3.12 28.10
CA LYS A 40 19.70 4.39 27.48
C LYS A 40 19.07 4.54 26.09
N GLU A 41 19.24 3.54 25.22
CA GLU A 41 18.66 3.57 23.87
C GLU A 41 17.13 3.65 23.90
N ARG A 42 16.47 2.89 24.79
CA ARG A 42 15.02 2.99 24.99
C ARG A 42 14.61 4.40 25.41
N GLY A 43 15.36 5.03 26.33
CA GLY A 43 15.15 6.41 26.73
C GLY A 43 15.34 7.41 25.58
N GLU A 44 16.33 7.19 24.71
CA GLU A 44 16.58 8.02 23.53
C GLU A 44 15.46 7.94 22.50
N VAL A 45 14.91 6.75 22.23
CA VAL A 45 13.75 6.60 21.33
C VAL A 45 12.56 7.42 21.83
N LEU A 46 12.21 7.25 23.11
CA LEU A 46 11.05 7.92 23.68
C LEU A 46 11.25 9.44 23.74
N SER A 47 12.41 9.90 24.23
CA SER A 47 12.71 11.34 24.36
C SER A 47 12.86 12.04 23.01
N SER A 48 13.47 11.39 22.01
CA SER A 48 13.63 11.99 20.68
C SER A 48 12.31 12.24 19.97
N SER A 49 11.29 11.39 20.17
CA SER A 49 9.95 11.64 19.60
C SER A 49 9.36 12.97 20.06
N LEU A 50 9.54 13.31 21.35
CA LEU A 50 9.08 14.56 21.96
C LEU A 50 9.99 15.76 21.64
N GLN A 51 11.27 15.52 21.35
CA GLN A 51 12.18 16.55 20.86
C GLN A 51 11.85 16.97 19.43
N ILE A 52 11.50 16.00 18.57
CA ILE A 52 11.10 16.24 17.18
C ILE A 52 9.76 17.00 17.14
N ASP A 53 8.74 16.54 17.88
CA ASP A 53 7.53 17.33 18.10
C ASP A 53 6.97 17.06 19.50
N ARG A 54 6.86 18.13 20.31
CA ARG A 54 6.36 18.05 21.70
C ARG A 54 4.91 17.56 21.81
N ARG A 55 4.14 17.59 20.72
CA ARG A 55 2.76 17.09 20.67
C ARG A 55 2.70 15.59 20.39
N CYS A 56 3.83 14.94 20.10
CA CYS A 56 3.88 13.51 19.82
C CYS A 56 3.22 12.69 20.94
N GLN A 57 2.37 11.74 20.55
CA GLN A 57 1.75 10.79 21.46
C GLN A 57 2.21 9.37 21.13
N GLN A 58 2.26 8.50 22.14
CA GLN A 58 2.72 7.12 21.97
C GLN A 58 1.77 6.11 22.61
N TYR A 59 1.59 4.96 21.96
CA TYR A 59 0.80 3.86 22.51
C TYR A 59 1.35 2.49 22.10
N ARG A 60 0.98 1.44 22.83
CA ARG A 60 1.41 0.06 22.54
C ARG A 60 0.49 -0.62 21.54
N ALA A 61 1.08 -1.42 20.67
CA ALA A 61 0.37 -2.35 19.81
C ALA A 61 0.99 -3.75 19.91
N SER A 62 0.27 -4.80 19.51
CA SER A 62 0.76 -6.17 19.53
C SER A 62 0.40 -6.93 18.26
N PHE A 63 1.30 -7.80 17.78
CA PHE A 63 1.06 -8.67 16.63
C PHE A 63 1.85 -9.95 16.83
N ASP A 64 1.22 -11.12 16.64
CA ASP A 64 1.91 -12.42 16.66
C ASP A 64 2.86 -12.66 17.85
N GLY A 65 2.44 -12.27 19.05
CA GLY A 65 3.26 -12.38 20.27
C GLY A 65 4.29 -11.26 20.45
N ASP A 66 4.50 -10.39 19.46
CA ASP A 66 5.37 -9.22 19.56
C ASP A 66 4.64 -7.98 20.08
N THR A 67 5.41 -7.12 20.74
CA THR A 67 5.02 -5.77 21.20
C THR A 67 5.65 -4.71 20.31
N TYR A 68 4.85 -3.72 19.95
CA TYR A 68 5.21 -2.56 19.15
C TYR A 68 4.86 -1.26 19.88
N LEU A 69 5.56 -0.18 19.58
CA LEU A 69 5.21 1.19 19.95
C LEU A 69 4.79 1.99 18.71
N VAL A 70 3.65 2.65 18.79
CA VAL A 70 3.17 3.59 17.78
C VAL A 70 3.39 4.99 18.27
N PHE A 71 4.01 5.82 17.44
CA PHE A 71 4.28 7.24 17.65
C PHE A 71 3.43 8.06 16.68
N CYS A 72 2.74 9.08 17.18
CA CYS A 72 1.71 9.83 16.45
C CYS A 72 2.15 11.29 16.35
N PHE A 73 2.33 11.77 15.13
CA PHE A 73 2.86 13.10 14.84
C PHE A 73 1.82 13.99 14.13
N PRO A 74 1.86 15.30 14.36
CA PRO A 74 0.98 16.26 13.70
C PRO A 74 1.38 16.53 12.25
N THR A 75 2.66 16.34 11.89
CA THR A 75 3.19 16.63 10.55
C THR A 75 3.91 15.43 9.97
N ARG A 76 3.92 15.34 8.63
CA ARG A 76 4.58 14.25 7.91
C ARG A 76 6.09 14.35 8.05
N GLU A 77 6.62 15.56 8.10
CA GLU A 77 8.05 15.86 8.21
C GLU A 77 8.61 15.32 9.53
N ALA A 78 7.94 15.59 10.65
CA ALA A 78 8.31 15.08 11.97
C ALA A 78 8.25 13.55 12.02
N ALA A 79 7.19 12.96 11.47
CA ALA A 79 7.06 11.51 11.38
C ALA A 79 8.15 10.88 10.52
N SER A 80 8.47 11.48 9.36
CA SER A 80 9.51 11.00 8.45
C SER A 80 10.91 11.13 9.06
N GLU A 81 11.19 12.18 9.82
CA GLU A 81 12.44 12.32 10.58
C GLU A 81 12.57 11.21 11.64
N PHE A 82 11.56 11.05 12.49
CA PHE A 82 11.56 10.03 13.54
C PHE A 82 11.69 8.63 12.95
N ARG A 83 10.93 8.36 11.89
CA ARG A 83 10.95 7.10 11.15
C ARG A 83 12.35 6.79 10.62
N ARG A 84 12.99 7.73 9.91
CA ARG A 84 14.35 7.55 9.38
C ARG A 84 15.35 7.29 10.50
N ARG A 85 15.26 8.04 11.60
CA ARG A 85 16.16 7.93 12.74
C ARG A 85 16.12 6.56 13.43
N TRP A 86 14.93 5.98 13.60
CA TRP A 86 14.74 4.75 14.39
C TRP A 86 14.35 3.52 13.58
N ASN A 87 14.40 3.63 12.25
CA ASN A 87 13.96 2.62 11.31
C ASN A 87 12.53 2.14 11.64
N GLY A 88 11.61 3.10 11.70
CA GLY A 88 10.19 2.88 11.92
C GLY A 88 9.40 2.72 10.63
N GLN A 89 8.11 2.38 10.76
CA GLN A 89 7.23 2.23 9.61
C GLN A 89 6.00 3.13 9.72
N PHE A 90 5.66 3.81 8.62
CA PHE A 90 4.36 4.44 8.51
C PHE A 90 3.24 3.39 8.54
N ILE A 91 2.23 3.63 9.38
CA ILE A 91 0.99 2.85 9.40
C ILE A 91 -0.21 3.77 9.30
N ASP A 92 -1.33 3.27 8.78
CA ASP A 92 -2.63 3.87 9.04
C ASP A 92 -3.09 3.44 10.43
N THR A 93 -3.74 4.33 11.19
CA THR A 93 -4.36 3.94 12.46
C THR A 93 -5.28 2.75 12.30
N ASP A 94 -5.92 2.59 11.13
CA ASP A 94 -6.82 1.48 10.81
C ASP A 94 -6.15 0.11 10.89
N GLU A 95 -4.82 0.03 10.80
CA GLU A 95 -4.03 -1.20 10.97
C GLU A 95 -3.94 -1.66 12.43
N VAL A 96 -4.12 -0.77 13.41
CA VAL A 96 -4.11 -1.13 14.84
C VAL A 96 -5.53 -1.14 15.38
N SER A 97 -6.08 -2.30 15.73
CA SER A 97 -7.40 -2.43 16.35
C SER A 97 -7.55 -1.59 17.63
N LYS A 98 -8.79 -1.36 18.07
CA LYS A 98 -9.07 -0.65 19.33
C LYS A 98 -8.46 -1.34 20.57
N GLY A 99 -8.14 -2.63 20.48
CA GLY A 99 -7.51 -3.40 21.54
C GLY A 99 -5.98 -3.37 21.52
N GLY A 100 -5.37 -2.61 20.61
CA GLY A 100 -3.93 -2.58 20.42
C GLY A 100 -3.40 -3.70 19.52
N TYR A 101 -4.22 -4.67 19.10
CA TYR A 101 -3.78 -5.67 18.12
C TYR A 101 -3.54 -5.00 16.77
N TRP A 102 -2.34 -5.11 16.23
CA TRP A 102 -1.93 -4.59 14.94
C TRP A 102 -1.89 -5.72 13.94
N GLU A 103 -2.55 -5.58 12.80
CA GLU A 103 -2.40 -6.48 11.67
C GLU A 103 -1.60 -5.74 10.60
N PRO A 104 -0.35 -6.13 10.31
CA PRO A 104 0.33 -5.64 9.14
C PRO A 104 -0.53 -5.95 7.93
N ARG A 105 -0.64 -5.01 7.00
CA ARG A 105 -1.06 -5.34 5.64
C ARG A 105 0.04 -6.23 5.03
N GLU A 106 -0.04 -7.55 5.27
CA GLU A 106 0.98 -8.52 4.86
C GLU A 106 1.24 -8.50 3.35
N GLY A 107 2.36 -7.91 2.92
CA GLY A 107 3.66 -8.60 2.87
C GLY A 107 3.90 -9.71 1.83
N ASN A 108 2.90 -10.16 1.07
CA ASN A 108 3.09 -11.28 0.11
C ASN A 108 2.96 -10.86 -1.37
N VAL A 109 2.96 -9.56 -1.64
CA VAL A 109 2.88 -8.97 -2.98
C VAL A 109 3.50 -7.57 -2.94
N CYS A 110 4.02 -7.10 -4.08
CA CYS A 110 4.44 -5.71 -4.29
C CYS A 110 3.33 -4.74 -3.83
N ASN A 111 3.52 -4.15 -2.65
CA ASN A 111 2.58 -3.24 -2.01
C ASN A 111 3.23 -1.90 -1.68
N LEU A 112 4.41 -1.62 -2.25
CA LEU A 112 5.09 -0.35 -2.09
C LEU A 112 5.84 -0.02 -3.37
N TYR A 113 5.64 1.18 -3.85
CA TYR A 113 6.44 1.74 -4.94
C TYR A 113 6.57 3.25 -4.78
N ARG A 114 7.44 3.86 -5.58
CA ARG A 114 7.68 5.30 -5.61
C ARG A 114 7.60 5.85 -7.02
N MET A 115 7.28 7.14 -7.12
CA MET A 115 7.20 7.87 -8.37
C MET A 115 7.89 9.23 -8.14
N LEU A 116 9.15 9.34 -8.54
CA LEU A 116 9.96 10.55 -8.33
C LEU A 116 10.13 11.39 -9.61
N SER A 117 9.59 10.93 -10.73
CA SER A 117 9.66 11.64 -12.01
C SER A 117 8.69 12.83 -12.05
N ASN A 118 8.69 13.55 -13.16
CA ASN A 118 7.83 14.70 -13.37
C ASN A 118 6.61 14.37 -14.25
N GLN A 119 5.58 15.18 -14.09
CA GLN A 119 4.30 15.10 -14.79
C GLN A 119 4.45 15.14 -16.32
N GLU A 120 5.35 15.96 -16.84
CA GLU A 120 5.54 16.11 -18.29
C GLU A 120 6.18 14.85 -18.91
N ALA A 121 7.13 14.22 -18.21
CA ALA A 121 7.71 12.95 -18.66
C ALA A 121 6.65 11.84 -18.75
N ILE A 122 5.75 11.76 -17.75
CA ILE A 122 4.63 10.81 -17.76
C ILE A 122 3.73 11.08 -18.97
N ARG A 123 3.34 12.34 -19.19
CA ARG A 123 2.46 12.71 -20.31
C ARG A 123 3.09 12.45 -21.66
N SER A 124 4.35 12.82 -21.85
CA SER A 124 5.07 12.66 -23.11
C SER A 124 5.18 11.19 -23.51
N ILE A 125 5.62 10.32 -22.59
CA ILE A 125 5.82 8.88 -22.89
C ILE A 125 4.48 8.20 -23.16
N THR A 126 3.44 8.52 -22.37
CA THR A 126 2.12 7.86 -22.49
C THR A 126 1.20 8.52 -23.49
N ARG A 127 1.59 9.66 -24.08
CA ARG A 127 0.77 10.51 -24.94
C ARG A 127 -0.56 10.89 -24.29
N ALA A 128 -0.53 11.17 -22.98
CA ALA A 128 -1.69 11.64 -22.23
C ALA A 128 -2.03 13.10 -22.61
N MET A 129 -3.19 13.27 -23.24
CA MET A 129 -3.66 14.57 -23.71
C MET A 129 -4.41 15.34 -22.64
N ILE A 130 -4.98 14.64 -21.66
CA ILE A 130 -5.74 15.21 -20.56
C ILE A 130 -4.93 15.02 -19.27
N ASP A 131 -4.90 16.05 -18.44
CA ASP A 131 -4.25 16.00 -17.14
C ASP A 131 -5.15 16.63 -16.07
N SER A 132 -5.52 15.78 -15.11
CA SER A 132 -6.41 16.11 -13.99
C SER A 132 -5.68 16.00 -12.64
N THR A 133 -4.35 15.86 -12.62
CA THR A 133 -3.60 15.65 -11.38
C THR A 133 -3.30 16.93 -10.60
N GLY A 134 -3.38 18.09 -11.26
CA GLY A 134 -2.92 19.36 -10.68
C GLY A 134 -1.39 19.44 -10.66
N ASN A 135 -0.80 19.87 -9.55
CA ASN A 135 0.66 19.86 -9.37
C ASN A 135 1.11 18.51 -8.82
N LEU A 136 1.68 17.65 -9.68
CA LEU A 136 2.18 16.34 -9.27
C LEU A 136 3.59 16.45 -8.67
N GLN A 137 3.67 16.36 -7.34
CA GLN A 137 4.95 16.30 -6.62
C GLN A 137 5.56 14.89 -6.65
N PRO A 138 6.88 14.76 -6.46
CA PRO A 138 7.51 13.47 -6.20
C PRO A 138 6.86 12.74 -5.02
N ILE A 139 6.56 11.45 -5.21
CA ILE A 139 5.93 10.60 -4.21
C ILE A 139 6.91 9.48 -3.83
N GLU A 140 7.57 9.66 -2.69
CA GLU A 140 8.55 8.70 -2.15
C GLU A 140 7.92 7.34 -1.80
N GLU A 141 6.65 7.34 -1.39
CA GLU A 141 5.96 6.12 -0.99
C GLU A 141 4.49 6.15 -1.37
N ILE A 142 4.13 5.19 -2.21
CA ILE A 142 2.77 4.89 -2.60
C ILE A 142 2.41 3.55 -1.97
N TRP A 143 1.37 3.58 -1.13
CA TRP A 143 0.87 2.44 -0.36
C TRP A 143 -0.57 2.10 -0.78
N PRO A 144 -1.04 0.87 -0.51
CA PRO A 144 -2.40 0.46 -0.81
C PRO A 144 -3.43 1.40 -0.20
N ASP A 145 -4.55 1.56 -0.91
CA ASP A 145 -5.67 2.42 -0.54
C ASP A 145 -5.36 3.93 -0.52
N ARG A 146 -4.22 4.35 -1.10
CA ARG A 146 -3.87 5.77 -1.33
C ARG A 146 -4.13 6.19 -2.77
N LEU A 147 -4.28 7.50 -2.98
CA LEU A 147 -4.31 8.10 -4.32
C LEU A 147 -2.91 8.11 -4.92
N ALA A 148 -2.81 7.77 -6.20
CA ALA A 148 -1.56 7.79 -6.96
C ALA A 148 -1.83 8.13 -8.43
N PRO A 149 -0.86 8.72 -9.15
CA PRO A 149 -1.02 9.05 -10.56
C PRO A 149 -1.09 7.76 -11.39
N ILE A 150 -2.03 7.71 -12.32
CA ILE A 150 -2.09 6.71 -13.40
C ILE A 150 -2.42 7.43 -14.71
N VAL A 151 -2.04 6.83 -15.84
CA VAL A 151 -2.58 7.22 -17.14
C VAL A 151 -3.61 6.19 -17.57
N ARG A 152 -4.87 6.61 -17.68
CA ARG A 152 -6.02 5.74 -17.97
C ARG A 152 -6.64 6.09 -19.32
N ASN A 153 -7.27 5.09 -19.94
CA ASN A 153 -8.11 5.32 -21.11
C ASN A 153 -9.47 5.88 -20.70
N THR A 154 -9.90 6.94 -21.37
CA THR A 154 -11.25 7.50 -21.24
C THR A 154 -11.87 7.70 -22.62
N PRO A 155 -13.19 7.90 -22.75
CA PRO A 155 -13.82 8.25 -24.03
C PRO A 155 -13.26 9.52 -24.67
N ALA A 156 -12.71 10.45 -23.88
CA ALA A 156 -12.12 11.70 -24.37
C ALA A 156 -10.63 11.57 -24.76
N GLY A 157 -10.01 10.42 -24.50
CA GLY A 157 -8.59 10.16 -24.71
C GLY A 157 -7.89 9.73 -23.42
N ARG A 158 -6.55 9.66 -23.48
CA ARG A 158 -5.72 9.28 -22.33
C ARG A 158 -5.66 10.42 -21.33
N GLU A 159 -5.91 10.09 -20.08
CA GLU A 159 -5.94 11.03 -18.96
C GLU A 159 -4.93 10.62 -17.88
N LEU A 160 -4.06 11.55 -17.50
CA LEU A 160 -3.27 11.46 -16.28
C LEU A 160 -4.12 11.93 -15.09
N ALA A 161 -4.42 11.04 -14.13
CA ALA A 161 -5.29 11.32 -12.99
C ALA A 161 -4.80 10.63 -11.71
N ASN A 162 -5.14 11.20 -10.55
CA ASN A 162 -4.92 10.55 -9.26
C ASN A 162 -6.08 9.60 -8.95
N VAL A 163 -5.78 8.31 -8.82
CA VAL A 163 -6.77 7.23 -8.65
C VAL A 163 -6.41 6.38 -7.42
N ARG A 164 -7.39 5.80 -6.72
CA ARG A 164 -7.16 5.09 -5.46
C ARG A 164 -6.67 3.66 -5.70
N TRP A 165 -5.55 3.29 -5.09
CA TRP A 165 -4.93 1.98 -5.29
C TRP A 165 -5.65 0.87 -4.54
N GLY A 166 -6.22 -0.08 -5.27
CA GLY A 166 -6.90 -1.25 -4.73
C GLY A 166 -8.22 -1.48 -5.46
N LEU A 167 -8.17 -2.26 -6.53
CA LEU A 167 -9.35 -2.68 -7.30
C LEU A 167 -10.40 -3.36 -6.41
N PRO A 168 -11.66 -3.45 -6.84
CA PRO A 168 -12.68 -4.14 -6.05
C PRO A 168 -12.26 -5.58 -5.72
N SER A 169 -12.47 -5.99 -4.48
CA SER A 169 -12.33 -7.40 -4.09
C SER A 169 -13.39 -8.27 -4.79
N SER A 170 -13.16 -9.58 -4.86
CA SER A 170 -14.15 -10.50 -5.45
C SER A 170 -15.43 -10.53 -4.61
N SER A 171 -16.58 -10.72 -5.26
CA SER A 171 -17.85 -10.85 -4.56
C SER A 171 -17.85 -11.99 -3.55
N GLN A 172 -17.12 -13.08 -3.86
CA GLN A 172 -16.94 -14.21 -2.94
C GLN A 172 -16.15 -13.80 -1.69
N ALA A 173 -15.06 -13.03 -1.84
CA ALA A 173 -14.26 -12.57 -0.71
C ALA A 173 -15.09 -11.64 0.21
N LEU A 174 -15.84 -10.70 -0.38
CA LEU A 174 -16.73 -9.82 0.38
C LEU A 174 -17.85 -10.59 1.09
N PHE A 175 -18.46 -11.56 0.41
CA PHE A 175 -19.48 -12.42 1.02
C PHE A 175 -18.92 -13.21 2.22
N GLN A 176 -17.72 -13.76 2.10
CA GLN A 176 -17.06 -14.50 3.19
C GLN A 176 -16.71 -13.59 4.37
N ALA A 177 -16.18 -12.38 4.12
CA ALA A 177 -15.89 -11.39 5.16
C ALA A 177 -17.17 -10.97 5.90
N ALA A 178 -18.21 -10.61 5.16
CA ALA A 178 -19.52 -10.27 5.69
C ALA A 178 -20.13 -11.41 6.51
N THR A 179 -19.98 -12.67 6.06
CA THR A 179 -20.45 -13.86 6.79
C THR A 179 -19.73 -13.99 8.13
N LYS A 180 -18.39 -13.91 8.14
CA LYS A 180 -17.60 -13.97 9.39
C LYS A 180 -18.02 -12.87 10.37
N ARG A 181 -18.25 -11.65 9.87
CA ARG A 181 -18.69 -10.51 10.68
C ARG A 181 -20.09 -10.72 11.23
N ALA A 182 -21.04 -11.16 10.40
CA ALA A 182 -22.40 -11.49 10.81
C ALA A 182 -22.43 -12.57 11.89
N ASP A 183 -21.65 -13.63 11.74
CA ASP A 183 -21.57 -14.71 12.75
C ASP A 183 -20.98 -14.23 14.07
N SER A 184 -19.98 -13.35 14.03
CA SER A 184 -19.43 -12.71 15.24
C SER A 184 -20.48 -11.86 15.98
N LEU A 185 -21.37 -11.18 15.24
CA LEU A 185 -22.47 -10.38 15.80
C LEU A 185 -23.57 -11.28 16.39
N ARG A 186 -23.96 -12.35 15.69
CA ARG A 186 -24.93 -13.35 16.19
C ARG A 186 -24.45 -13.98 17.49
N LYS A 187 -23.17 -14.37 17.59
CA LYS A 187 -22.56 -14.90 18.82
C LYS A 187 -22.62 -13.92 20.00
N LYS A 188 -22.72 -12.62 19.73
CA LYS A 188 -22.88 -11.56 20.74
C LYS A 188 -24.34 -11.21 21.02
N GLY A 189 -25.30 -12.01 20.55
CA GLY A 189 -26.73 -11.81 20.76
C GLY A 189 -27.30 -10.59 20.02
N ARG A 190 -26.60 -10.07 18.99
CA ARG A 190 -27.08 -8.93 18.21
C ARG A 190 -27.96 -9.41 17.06
N GLU A 191 -28.99 -8.63 16.74
CA GLU A 191 -29.77 -8.79 15.51
C GLU A 191 -28.89 -8.44 14.30
N VAL A 192 -29.08 -9.19 13.21
CA VAL A 192 -28.20 -9.16 12.03
C VAL A 192 -29.06 -9.10 10.77
N ASP A 193 -29.02 -7.94 10.10
CA ASP A 193 -29.39 -7.83 8.69
C ASP A 193 -28.15 -8.15 7.83
N PHE A 194 -28.14 -9.33 7.21
CA PHE A 194 -27.00 -9.75 6.41
C PHE A 194 -26.83 -8.94 5.13
N GLN A 195 -27.92 -8.46 4.52
CA GLN A 195 -27.82 -7.68 3.28
C GLN A 195 -27.20 -6.32 3.54
N GLU A 196 -27.59 -5.68 4.65
CA GLU A 196 -26.98 -4.42 5.06
C GLU A 196 -25.52 -4.60 5.47
N ILE A 197 -25.17 -5.69 6.17
CA ILE A 197 -23.76 -6.00 6.48
C ILE A 197 -22.96 -6.20 5.21
N LEU A 198 -23.46 -6.98 4.25
CA LEU A 198 -22.75 -7.25 2.99
C LEU A 198 -22.53 -5.97 2.19
N LYS A 199 -23.54 -5.10 2.11
CA LYS A 199 -23.45 -3.79 1.46
C LYS A 199 -22.44 -2.87 2.15
N MET A 200 -22.36 -2.94 3.47
CA MET A 200 -21.48 -2.10 4.29
C MET A 200 -20.16 -2.80 4.66
N GLU A 201 -19.85 -3.95 4.04
CA GLU A 201 -18.66 -4.71 4.35
C GLU A 201 -17.42 -3.95 3.82
N PRO A 202 -16.41 -3.71 4.68
CA PRO A 202 -15.20 -3.02 4.24
C PRO A 202 -14.45 -3.80 3.17
N ASP A 203 -14.09 -3.10 2.09
CA ASP A 203 -13.28 -3.59 0.99
C ASP A 203 -11.95 -2.81 0.97
N GLY A 204 -10.90 -3.43 1.50
CA GLY A 204 -9.54 -2.88 1.45
C GLY A 204 -8.94 -2.84 0.02
N GLY A 205 -9.60 -3.50 -0.93
CA GLY A 205 -9.21 -3.58 -2.33
C GLY A 205 -8.11 -4.59 -2.63
N THR A 206 -7.99 -4.91 -3.91
CA THR A 206 -6.96 -5.77 -4.48
C THR A 206 -5.96 -4.94 -5.25
N THR A 207 -4.73 -4.84 -4.75
CA THR A 207 -3.65 -4.02 -5.34
C THR A 207 -3.05 -4.65 -6.59
N ASN A 208 -3.00 -5.98 -6.63
CA ASN A 208 -2.28 -6.79 -7.59
C ASN A 208 -3.18 -7.85 -8.25
N VAL A 209 -3.12 -7.96 -9.58
CA VAL A 209 -3.90 -8.91 -10.37
C VAL A 209 -2.98 -10.00 -10.94
N ARG A 210 -3.07 -11.22 -10.41
CA ARG A 210 -2.30 -12.38 -10.88
C ARG A 210 -3.07 -13.19 -11.91
N ASN A 211 -4.15 -13.81 -11.47
CA ASN A 211 -4.95 -14.71 -12.29
C ASN A 211 -6.00 -13.91 -13.09
N VAL A 212 -5.54 -13.26 -14.16
CA VAL A 212 -6.40 -12.46 -15.05
C VAL A 212 -7.52 -13.28 -15.68
N GLU A 213 -7.41 -14.61 -15.73
CA GLU A 213 -8.44 -15.51 -16.27
C GLU A 213 -9.62 -15.74 -15.33
N SER A 214 -9.53 -15.28 -14.07
CA SER A 214 -10.65 -15.40 -13.14
C SER A 214 -11.88 -14.62 -13.65
N ARG A 215 -13.09 -15.15 -13.38
CA ARG A 215 -14.36 -14.49 -13.76
C ARG A 215 -14.45 -13.06 -13.22
N HIS A 216 -13.83 -12.78 -12.07
CA HIS A 216 -13.83 -11.45 -11.46
C HIS A 216 -13.12 -10.40 -12.31
N TRP A 217 -12.00 -10.76 -12.95
CA TRP A 217 -11.19 -9.81 -13.73
C TRP A 217 -11.61 -9.72 -15.20
N LYS A 218 -12.21 -10.78 -15.77
CA LYS A 218 -12.63 -10.81 -17.19
C LYS A 218 -13.49 -9.63 -17.63
N ARG A 219 -14.34 -9.12 -16.73
CA ARG A 219 -15.21 -7.96 -17.00
C ARG A 219 -14.46 -6.63 -17.18
N TRP A 220 -13.19 -6.55 -16.80
CA TRP A 220 -12.36 -5.34 -16.91
C TRP A 220 -11.15 -5.53 -17.83
N GLN A 221 -11.21 -6.51 -18.73
CA GLN A 221 -10.17 -6.74 -19.74
C GLN A 221 -10.33 -5.85 -21.00
N GLY A 222 -11.41 -5.08 -21.08
CA GLY A 222 -11.62 -4.11 -22.15
C GLY A 222 -10.53 -3.03 -22.18
N VAL A 223 -10.33 -2.42 -23.35
CA VAL A 223 -9.34 -1.33 -23.54
C VAL A 223 -9.70 -0.11 -22.69
N GLU A 224 -10.99 0.13 -22.48
CA GLU A 224 -11.54 1.19 -21.65
C GLU A 224 -11.14 1.09 -20.17
N PHE A 225 -10.79 -0.11 -19.69
CA PHE A 225 -10.35 -0.35 -18.31
C PHE A 225 -8.82 -0.42 -18.19
N ARG A 226 -8.06 -0.12 -19.26
CA ARG A 226 -6.59 -0.11 -19.22
C ARG A 226 -6.07 1.16 -18.60
N CYS A 227 -5.03 1.01 -17.79
CA CYS A 227 -4.17 2.11 -17.38
C CYS A 227 -2.71 1.68 -17.36
N VAL A 228 -1.81 2.64 -17.36
CA VAL A 228 -0.40 2.45 -17.01
C VAL A 228 -0.09 3.21 -15.72
N VAL A 229 0.70 2.59 -14.84
CA VAL A 229 1.00 3.13 -13.51
C VAL A 229 2.47 3.58 -13.49
N PRO A 230 2.76 4.89 -13.53
CA PRO A 230 4.12 5.40 -13.49
C PRO A 230 4.82 5.06 -12.17
N PHE A 231 6.07 4.60 -12.25
CA PHE A 231 6.93 4.37 -11.10
C PHE A 231 8.40 4.64 -11.45
N THR A 232 9.23 4.92 -10.45
CA THR A 232 10.70 5.03 -10.59
C THR A 232 11.44 3.94 -9.84
N ALA A 233 10.85 3.39 -8.76
CA ALA A 233 11.29 2.14 -8.13
C ALA A 233 10.12 1.45 -7.43
N PHE A 234 10.23 0.15 -7.19
CA PHE A 234 9.28 -0.63 -6.41
C PHE A 234 9.96 -1.48 -5.36
N ALA A 235 9.24 -1.82 -4.31
CA ALA A 235 9.76 -2.61 -3.20
C ALA A 235 9.07 -3.98 -3.14
N GLU A 236 9.86 -4.99 -2.82
CA GLU A 236 9.37 -6.29 -2.37
C GLU A 236 9.88 -6.58 -0.95
N PRO A 237 9.08 -7.24 -0.09
CA PRO A 237 9.51 -7.67 1.22
C PRO A 237 10.67 -8.68 1.12
N ASP A 238 11.73 -8.48 1.91
CA ASP A 238 12.92 -9.33 1.96
C ASP A 238 13.00 -10.09 3.30
N PRO A 239 12.25 -11.19 3.46
CA PRO A 239 12.22 -11.94 4.71
C PRO A 239 13.56 -12.58 5.06
N ALA A 240 14.43 -12.82 4.07
CA ALA A 240 15.75 -13.41 4.30
C ALA A 240 16.68 -12.43 5.05
N SER A 241 16.51 -11.13 4.84
CA SER A 241 17.26 -10.08 5.54
C SER A 241 16.58 -9.59 6.83
N LYS A 242 15.55 -10.29 7.33
CA LYS A 242 14.83 -9.92 8.56
C LYS A 242 15.76 -10.03 9.79
N PRO A 243 16.05 -8.94 10.52
CA PRO A 243 16.79 -9.03 11.77
C PRO A 243 15.94 -9.70 12.85
N GLU A 244 16.57 -10.37 13.81
CA GLU A 244 15.87 -11.04 14.91
C GLU A 244 14.99 -10.05 15.70
N GLY A 245 13.72 -10.39 15.86
CA GLY A 245 12.68 -9.51 16.41
C GLY A 245 12.27 -8.33 15.51
N GLY A 246 13.06 -7.94 14.50
CA GLY A 246 12.72 -6.83 13.62
C GLY A 246 11.68 -7.16 12.55
N ARG A 247 11.22 -6.14 11.83
CA ARG A 247 10.35 -6.34 10.65
C ARG A 247 11.17 -6.78 9.46
N THR A 248 10.52 -7.53 8.58
CA THR A 248 11.02 -7.81 7.24
C THR A 248 11.33 -6.50 6.51
N PRO A 249 12.60 -6.24 6.14
CA PRO A 249 12.95 -5.06 5.36
C PRO A 249 12.38 -5.15 3.94
N ASN A 250 12.47 -4.05 3.18
CA ASN A 250 12.14 -4.04 1.76
C ASN A 250 13.43 -4.00 0.94
N ALA A 251 13.52 -4.84 -0.08
CA ALA A 251 14.46 -4.63 -1.18
C ALA A 251 13.80 -3.77 -2.25
N TRP A 252 14.53 -2.77 -2.75
CA TRP A 252 14.03 -1.89 -3.80
C TRP A 252 14.63 -2.24 -5.15
N PHE A 253 13.82 -2.11 -6.19
CA PHE A 253 14.17 -2.44 -7.57
C PHE A 253 13.84 -1.29 -8.50
N ALA A 254 14.71 -1.04 -9.47
CA ALA A 254 14.53 -0.04 -10.52
C ALA A 254 15.17 -0.53 -11.83
N ALA A 255 14.97 0.21 -12.93
CA ALA A 255 15.64 -0.12 -14.20
C ALA A 255 17.17 -0.03 -14.09
N ASN A 256 17.68 0.99 -13.38
CA ASN A 256 19.09 1.21 -13.09
C ASN A 256 19.20 2.16 -11.86
N PRO A 257 20.42 2.46 -11.35
CA PRO A 257 20.60 3.34 -10.18
C PRO A 257 20.04 4.76 -10.33
N ASP A 258 19.88 5.28 -11.56
CA ASP A 258 19.29 6.61 -11.81
C ASP A 258 17.76 6.61 -11.65
N CYS A 259 17.14 5.44 -11.43
CA CYS A 259 15.71 5.27 -11.22
C CYS A 259 14.83 5.96 -12.28
N PRO A 260 15.03 5.68 -13.59
CA PRO A 260 14.25 6.31 -14.64
C PRO A 260 12.77 5.90 -14.54
N LEU A 261 11.91 6.72 -15.15
CA LEU A 261 10.48 6.47 -15.20
C LEU A 261 10.17 5.19 -15.98
N MET A 262 9.40 4.31 -15.37
CA MET A 262 8.85 3.07 -15.93
C MET A 262 7.34 2.98 -15.65
N PHE A 263 6.69 1.95 -16.19
CA PHE A 263 5.24 1.81 -16.08
C PHE A 263 4.83 0.38 -15.75
N PHE A 264 3.93 0.21 -14.78
CA PHE A 264 3.24 -1.07 -14.61
C PHE A 264 2.04 -1.18 -15.55
N ALA A 265 1.77 -2.39 -16.00
CA ALA A 265 0.55 -2.73 -16.74
C ALA A 265 -0.64 -2.80 -15.78
N GLY A 266 -1.58 -1.86 -15.90
CA GLY A 266 -2.67 -1.67 -14.94
C GLY A 266 -4.08 -1.85 -15.49
N PHE A 267 -4.99 -2.13 -14.55
CA PHE A 267 -6.43 -1.97 -14.73
C PHE A 267 -6.95 -0.82 -13.86
N TRP A 268 -7.99 -0.16 -14.33
CA TRP A 268 -8.74 0.81 -13.54
C TRP A 268 -10.24 0.56 -13.67
N VAL A 269 -11.00 0.97 -12.65
CA VAL A 269 -12.45 0.82 -12.55
C VAL A 269 -13.05 2.18 -12.15
N PRO A 270 -13.84 2.82 -13.02
CA PRO A 270 -14.49 4.10 -12.71
C PRO A 270 -15.61 3.93 -11.69
N GLN A 271 -15.80 4.96 -10.87
CA GLN A 271 -17.02 5.24 -10.11
C GLN A 271 -17.53 4.03 -9.31
N TRP A 272 -16.62 3.29 -8.70
CA TRP A 272 -16.96 2.10 -7.93
C TRP A 272 -17.51 2.51 -6.56
N GLN A 273 -18.67 1.96 -6.21
CA GLN A 273 -19.29 2.19 -4.91
C GLN A 273 -18.91 1.08 -3.94
N SER A 274 -18.22 1.42 -2.84
CA SER A 274 -17.90 0.48 -1.77
C SER A 274 -17.54 1.19 -0.46
N VAL A 275 -17.50 0.44 0.64
CA VAL A 275 -16.95 0.90 1.91
C VAL A 275 -15.45 0.62 1.90
N ARG A 276 -14.61 1.62 1.64
CA ARG A 276 -13.15 1.41 1.63
C ARG A 276 -12.56 1.32 3.03
N LYS A 277 -13.01 2.22 3.89
CA LYS A 277 -12.71 2.24 5.32
C LYS A 277 -14.02 2.38 6.08
N ILE A 278 -14.16 1.67 7.20
CA ILE A 278 -15.37 1.75 8.05
C ILE A 278 -15.71 3.20 8.40
N LYS A 279 -14.69 4.03 8.65
CA LYS A 279 -14.83 5.44 9.00
C LYS A 279 -15.35 6.33 7.87
N GLU A 280 -15.07 5.99 6.62
CA GLU A 280 -15.53 6.75 5.44
C GLU A 280 -16.97 6.39 5.07
N GLY A 281 -17.42 5.19 5.46
CA GLY A 281 -18.71 4.68 5.02
C GLY A 281 -18.71 4.36 3.53
N LEU A 282 -19.90 4.36 2.93
CA LEU A 282 -20.09 4.04 1.51
C LEU A 282 -19.67 5.25 0.66
N VAL A 283 -18.67 5.05 -0.21
CA VAL A 283 -18.14 6.09 -1.09
C VAL A 283 -18.18 5.65 -2.54
N THR A 284 -18.17 6.61 -3.47
CA THR A 284 -17.98 6.35 -4.91
C THR A 284 -16.61 6.87 -5.30
N THR A 285 -15.75 6.03 -5.85
CA THR A 285 -14.37 6.39 -6.16
C THR A 285 -13.82 5.60 -7.34
N ASP A 286 -12.86 6.18 -8.05
CA ASP A 286 -12.12 5.48 -9.10
C ASP A 286 -11.03 4.63 -8.45
N LEU A 287 -10.92 3.37 -8.89
CA LEU A 287 -9.99 2.40 -8.34
C LEU A 287 -9.01 1.94 -9.40
N TYR A 288 -7.78 1.63 -9.02
CA TYR A 288 -6.81 1.01 -9.91
C TYR A 288 -6.01 -0.09 -9.22
N GLY A 289 -5.37 -0.93 -10.02
CA GLY A 289 -4.41 -1.93 -9.58
C GLY A 289 -3.60 -2.38 -10.78
N PHE A 290 -2.55 -3.16 -10.55
CA PHE A 290 -1.68 -3.59 -11.64
C PHE A 290 -1.45 -5.09 -11.68
N LEU A 291 -1.09 -5.57 -12.85
CA LEU A 291 -0.85 -6.97 -13.08
C LEU A 291 0.46 -7.38 -12.43
N THR A 292 0.50 -8.66 -12.10
CA THR A 292 1.68 -9.31 -11.57
C THR A 292 1.92 -10.63 -12.29
N THR A 293 3.17 -11.07 -12.27
CA THR A 293 3.67 -12.24 -12.98
C THR A 293 4.69 -12.98 -12.10
N GLU A 294 5.07 -14.19 -12.47
CA GLU A 294 6.20 -14.89 -11.85
C GLU A 294 7.45 -13.99 -11.80
N PRO A 295 8.25 -14.04 -10.73
CA PRO A 295 9.45 -13.23 -10.62
C PRO A 295 10.54 -13.66 -11.61
N ASN A 296 11.37 -12.70 -12.02
CA ASN A 296 12.58 -12.98 -12.81
C ASN A 296 13.76 -13.37 -11.88
N ALA A 297 14.95 -13.61 -12.43
CA ALA A 297 16.10 -14.06 -11.63
C ALA A 297 16.64 -12.98 -10.66
N ILE A 298 16.25 -11.72 -10.83
CA ILE A 298 16.64 -10.60 -9.96
C ILE A 298 15.71 -10.49 -8.75
N VAL A 299 14.40 -10.67 -8.96
CA VAL A 299 13.39 -10.55 -7.88
C VAL A 299 13.22 -11.86 -7.12
N ALA A 300 13.31 -13.01 -7.77
CA ALA A 300 13.05 -14.32 -7.17
C ALA A 300 13.86 -14.62 -5.89
N PRO A 301 15.15 -14.23 -5.78
CA PRO A 301 15.91 -14.43 -4.54
C PRO A 301 15.37 -13.65 -3.33
N ILE A 302 14.62 -12.57 -3.57
CA ILE A 302 14.03 -11.74 -2.52
C ILE A 302 12.57 -12.14 -2.27
N HIS A 303 11.79 -12.32 -3.34
CA HIS A 303 10.36 -12.60 -3.25
C HIS A 303 9.94 -13.62 -4.32
N GLU A 304 9.76 -14.86 -3.90
CA GLU A 304 9.56 -16.02 -4.78
C GLU A 304 8.18 -16.07 -5.47
N LYS A 305 7.20 -15.33 -4.95
CA LYS A 305 5.80 -15.46 -5.39
C LYS A 305 5.46 -14.61 -6.61
N ALA A 306 6.18 -13.51 -6.80
CA ALA A 306 5.71 -12.46 -7.67
C ALA A 306 6.72 -11.36 -7.99
N MET A 307 6.57 -10.78 -9.18
CA MET A 307 6.93 -9.39 -9.46
C MET A 307 5.79 -8.66 -10.18
N PRO A 308 5.75 -7.32 -10.19
CA PRO A 308 4.82 -6.56 -11.02
C PRO A 308 5.15 -6.71 -12.52
N VAL A 309 4.13 -6.57 -13.37
CA VAL A 309 4.31 -6.53 -14.82
C VAL A 309 4.77 -5.13 -15.23
N VAL A 310 5.98 -5.06 -15.77
CA VAL A 310 6.62 -3.81 -16.19
C VAL A 310 6.62 -3.70 -17.71
N LEU A 311 6.14 -2.57 -18.22
CA LEU A 311 6.19 -2.21 -19.63
C LEU A 311 7.52 -1.49 -19.89
N SER A 312 8.33 -2.06 -20.78
CA SER A 312 9.76 -1.76 -20.89
C SER A 312 10.12 -0.78 -22.01
N ASN A 313 9.15 -0.37 -22.83
CA ASN A 313 9.29 0.63 -23.90
C ASN A 313 7.93 1.19 -24.34
N ASP A 314 7.98 2.20 -25.20
CA ASP A 314 6.81 2.89 -25.76
C ASP A 314 5.87 1.94 -26.52
N ASP A 315 6.39 0.96 -27.27
CA ASP A 315 5.57 0.01 -28.03
C ASP A 315 4.75 -0.90 -27.11
N GLU A 316 5.31 -1.32 -25.97
CA GLU A 316 4.59 -2.09 -24.96
C GLU A 316 3.54 -1.26 -24.23
N ILE A 317 3.82 0.03 -23.98
CA ILE A 317 2.85 0.99 -23.43
C ILE A 317 1.68 1.17 -24.40
N GLU A 318 1.97 1.45 -25.67
CA GLU A 318 0.96 1.59 -26.71
C GLU A 318 0.14 0.30 -26.90
N THR A 319 0.81 -0.85 -26.94
CA THR A 319 0.15 -2.15 -27.04
C THR A 319 -0.79 -2.38 -25.85
N TRP A 320 -0.34 -2.11 -24.62
CA TRP A 320 -1.18 -2.27 -23.43
C TRP A 320 -2.41 -1.35 -23.44
N LEU A 321 -2.23 -0.10 -23.89
CA LEU A 321 -3.29 0.91 -23.89
C LEU A 321 -4.24 0.81 -25.09
N THR A 322 -3.95 0.03 -26.13
CA THR A 322 -4.75 0.04 -27.37
C THR A 322 -5.10 -1.33 -27.93
N ALA A 323 -4.27 -2.35 -27.71
CA ALA A 323 -4.47 -3.64 -28.32
C ALA A 323 -5.64 -4.40 -27.66
N PRO A 324 -6.35 -5.25 -28.44
CA PRO A 324 -7.32 -6.18 -27.86
C PRO A 324 -6.64 -7.13 -26.87
N TRP A 325 -7.43 -7.66 -25.93
CA TRP A 325 -6.91 -8.42 -24.80
C TRP A 325 -6.10 -9.67 -25.19
N ASP A 326 -6.47 -10.34 -26.27
CA ASP A 326 -5.76 -11.52 -26.81
C ASP A 326 -4.29 -11.22 -27.13
N LYS A 327 -3.98 -9.99 -27.54
CA LYS A 327 -2.60 -9.51 -27.75
C LYS A 327 -2.02 -8.93 -26.46
N ALA A 328 -2.74 -8.05 -25.78
CA ALA A 328 -2.21 -7.34 -24.61
C ALA A 328 -1.86 -8.28 -23.45
N ARG A 329 -2.56 -9.42 -23.28
CA ARG A 329 -2.25 -10.43 -22.24
C ARG A 329 -0.85 -11.01 -22.35
N ALA A 330 -0.23 -11.00 -23.54
CA ALA A 330 1.14 -11.48 -23.73
C ALA A 330 2.17 -10.61 -22.99
N LEU A 331 1.81 -9.37 -22.62
CA LEU A 331 2.64 -8.49 -21.81
C LEU A 331 2.66 -8.89 -20.33
N GLN A 332 1.75 -9.77 -19.86
CA GLN A 332 1.81 -10.32 -18.51
C GLN A 332 2.91 -11.39 -18.42
N ARG A 333 4.16 -10.93 -18.35
CA ARG A 333 5.37 -11.75 -18.32
C ARG A 333 6.46 -11.09 -17.46
N PRO A 334 7.41 -11.85 -16.89
CA PRO A 334 8.52 -11.27 -16.16
C PRO A 334 9.32 -10.31 -17.06
N LEU A 335 9.81 -9.23 -16.46
CA LEU A 335 10.75 -8.32 -17.12
C LEU A 335 12.09 -9.06 -17.32
N PRO A 336 12.78 -8.88 -18.47
CA PRO A 336 14.13 -9.43 -18.66
C PRO A 336 15.11 -9.04 -17.54
N ASN A 337 16.01 -9.95 -17.17
CA ASN A 337 16.92 -9.78 -16.04
C ASN A 337 17.86 -8.56 -16.20
N ASP A 338 18.22 -8.21 -17.42
CA ASP A 338 19.10 -7.10 -17.78
C ASP A 338 18.42 -5.72 -17.73
N LYS A 339 17.11 -5.68 -17.47
CA LYS A 339 16.31 -4.44 -17.38
C LYS A 339 15.91 -4.08 -15.95
N LEU A 340 16.47 -4.76 -14.95
CA LEU A 340 16.15 -4.52 -13.55
C LEU A 340 17.40 -4.70 -12.69
N VAL A 341 17.57 -3.81 -11.71
CA VAL A 341 18.59 -3.94 -10.67
C VAL A 341 17.94 -3.86 -9.30
N GLN A 342 18.50 -4.59 -8.34
CA GLN A 342 18.27 -4.32 -6.93
C GLN A 342 19.09 -3.08 -6.54
N LEU A 343 18.43 -2.08 -5.97
CA LEU A 343 19.08 -0.85 -5.52
C LEU A 343 19.89 -1.10 -4.24
N PRO A 344 21.07 -0.48 -4.09
CA PRO A 344 21.78 -0.41 -2.82
C PRO A 344 20.92 0.22 -1.72
N VAL A 345 21.16 -0.17 -0.46
CA VAL A 345 20.40 0.29 0.71
C VAL A 345 20.42 1.82 0.83
N GLU A 346 21.52 2.47 0.46
CA GLU A 346 21.68 3.92 0.53
C GLU A 346 20.72 4.67 -0.42
N LEU A 347 20.41 4.08 -1.58
CA LEU A 347 19.48 4.63 -2.57
C LEU A 347 18.01 4.20 -2.34
N ALA A 348 17.81 3.23 -1.47
CA ALA A 348 16.52 2.72 -1.04
C ALA A 348 15.87 3.53 0.11
N VAL A 349 16.68 4.27 0.88
CA VAL A 349 16.25 5.07 2.05
C VAL A 349 16.25 6.58 1.77
N ALA A 350 16.85 7.00 0.66
CA ALA A 350 16.77 8.34 0.11
C ALA A 350 15.41 8.57 -0.57
#